data_AF-A0A259PR46-F1
#
_entry.id   AF-A0A259PR46-F1
#
_cell.length_a   1.000
_cell.length_b   1.000
_cell.length_c   1.000
_cell.angle_alpha   90.00
_cell.angle_beta   90.00
_cell.angle_gamma   90.00
#
_symmetry.space_group_name_H-M   'P 1'
#
loop_
_entity.id
_entity.type
_entity.pdbx_description
1 polymer ?
#
loop_
_entity_poly.entity_id
_entity_poly.type
_entity_poly.pdbx_seq_one_letter_code
_entity_poly.pdbx_strand_id
1 'polypeptide(L)'
;MGGAREGGRVLILVTRRPDGTTARVRRVDRQVPHGVVGPESVPRWVWSDTSALYPGLLADGVRVERCLDLRLTHRVLRLAPAVATSPLATAAAGPFDAPAPAEPGSSTETLFDEVRAERPLDEETCLAELAAQDEAVERAAPPARLRLLLAAESAGALAAAEMRHAGVPWDPAVHDEVLRSLLGPRPRVRERPRRLEQLAERLRSELDAPALNPDSQPDLLRALRRVGLPV
;
A
#
# COMPACT_ATOMS: atom_id res chain seq x y z
N MET A 1 8.29 6.23 30.49
CA MET A 1 9.43 7.16 30.23
C MET A 1 9.89 6.95 28.80
N GLY A 2 10.39 8.01 28.15
CA GLY A 2 10.86 7.99 26.75
C GLY A 2 10.13 9.04 25.91
N GLY A 3 10.80 10.17 25.58
CA GLY A 3 10.11 11.27 24.89
C GLY A 3 10.81 12.65 24.86
N ALA A 4 12.14 12.70 24.76
CA ALA A 4 12.92 13.91 24.41
C ALA A 4 14.26 13.41 23.83
N ARG A 5 14.95 14.05 22.87
CA ARG A 5 14.71 15.21 21.97
C ARG A 5 15.32 14.79 20.60
N GLU A 6 15.54 15.58 19.55
CA GLU A 6 15.39 17.00 19.21
C GLU A 6 14.87 17.08 17.75
N GLY A 7 14.91 18.24 17.08
CA GLY A 7 14.94 18.38 15.61
C GLY A 7 13.64 18.06 14.87
N GLY A 8 12.77 19.07 14.70
CA GLY A 8 11.76 19.06 13.63
C GLY A 8 10.53 18.15 13.80
N ARG A 9 10.02 17.92 15.02
CA ARG A 9 8.96 16.91 15.26
C ARG A 9 7.53 17.45 15.31
N VAL A 10 6.59 16.62 14.84
CA VAL A 10 5.13 16.76 14.97
C VAL A 10 4.64 16.19 16.31
N LEU A 11 3.58 16.77 16.88
CA LEU A 11 2.94 16.29 18.12
C LEU A 11 1.44 16.11 17.90
N ILE A 12 0.88 14.97 18.32
CA ILE A 12 -0.52 14.59 18.09
C ILE A 12 -1.15 14.22 19.42
N LEU A 13 -2.30 14.81 19.73
CA LEU A 13 -2.98 14.71 21.02
C LEU A 13 -4.29 13.93 20.87
N VAL A 14 -4.40 12.84 21.62
CA VAL A 14 -5.64 12.08 21.80
C VAL A 14 -6.07 12.26 23.25
N THR A 15 -7.30 12.74 23.48
CA THR A 15 -7.86 12.84 24.83
C THR A 15 -9.20 12.13 24.88
N ARG A 16 -9.39 11.25 25.86
CA ARG A 16 -10.68 10.60 26.13
C ARG A 16 -11.45 11.45 27.13
N ARG A 17 -12.65 11.90 26.76
CA ARG A 17 -13.62 12.48 27.71
C ARG A 17 -14.70 11.44 28.09
N PRO A 18 -15.43 11.65 29.20
CA PRO A 18 -16.55 10.78 29.60
C PRO A 18 -17.67 10.65 28.55
N ASP A 19 -17.76 11.64 27.67
CA ASP A 19 -18.90 11.96 26.79
C ASP A 19 -18.55 11.85 25.28
N GLY A 20 -17.38 11.32 24.93
CA GLY A 20 -16.95 11.07 23.55
C GLY A 20 -15.44 11.27 23.35
N THR A 21 -14.85 10.60 22.36
CA THR A 21 -13.41 10.74 22.04
C THR A 21 -13.27 11.57 20.76
N THR A 22 -12.42 12.61 20.80
CA THR A 22 -11.97 13.34 19.61
C THR A 22 -10.44 13.49 19.65
N ALA A 23 -9.79 13.44 18.49
CA ALA A 23 -8.34 13.36 18.36
C ALA A 23 -7.82 14.40 17.37
N ARG A 24 -6.89 15.26 17.80
CA ARG A 24 -6.44 16.42 17.02
C ARG A 24 -4.97 16.38 16.67
N VAL A 25 -4.70 16.55 15.38
CA VAL A 25 -3.39 16.88 14.82
C VAL A 25 -3.30 18.39 14.64
N ARG A 26 -2.35 19.06 15.31
CA ARG A 26 -1.96 20.44 14.97
C ARG A 26 -0.45 20.58 15.09
N ARG A 27 0.12 21.43 14.24
CA ARG A 27 1.48 21.96 14.40
C ARG A 27 1.45 22.94 15.58
N VAL A 28 2.26 22.72 16.61
CA VAL A 28 2.26 23.54 17.85
C VAL A 28 3.67 24.04 18.12
N ASP A 29 3.79 25.29 18.54
CA ASP A 29 5.08 25.92 18.91
C ASP A 29 5.46 25.63 20.37
N ARG A 30 6.67 26.04 20.78
CA ARG A 30 7.34 25.61 22.02
C ARG A 30 6.48 25.72 23.30
N GLN A 31 6.40 24.57 24.00
CA GLN A 31 5.91 24.32 25.38
C GLN A 31 4.41 24.04 25.58
N VAL A 32 4.10 22.84 26.11
CA VAL A 32 2.82 22.47 26.74
C VAL A 32 3.10 21.52 27.92
N PRO A 33 2.39 21.57 29.08
CA PRO A 33 2.93 20.98 30.32
C PRO A 33 2.69 19.48 30.58
N HIS A 34 1.60 18.87 30.07
CA HIS A 34 1.20 17.49 30.44
C HIS A 34 0.53 16.72 29.30
N GLY A 35 0.59 15.38 29.36
CA GLY A 35 -0.12 14.44 28.47
C GLY A 35 -0.65 13.24 29.25
N VAL A 36 -1.68 12.56 28.73
CA VAL A 36 -2.43 11.51 29.43
C VAL A 36 -2.10 10.11 28.91
N VAL A 37 -2.04 9.15 29.83
CA VAL A 37 -1.73 7.73 29.64
C VAL A 37 -3.01 6.90 29.68
N GLY A 38 -3.16 5.94 28.77
CA GLY A 38 -4.20 4.90 28.84
C GLY A 38 -3.72 3.65 29.62
N PRO A 39 -4.61 2.68 29.93
CA PRO A 39 -4.21 1.46 30.63
C PRO A 39 -3.36 0.51 29.77
N GLU A 40 -3.37 0.65 28.44
CA GLU A 40 -2.33 0.07 27.59
C GLU A 40 -1.05 0.89 27.71
N SER A 41 0.10 0.22 27.89
CA SER A 41 1.41 0.86 28.09
C SER A 41 1.92 1.67 26.88
N VAL A 42 1.27 1.57 25.72
CA VAL A 42 1.60 2.25 24.47
C VAL A 42 0.29 2.72 23.81
N PRO A 43 0.19 3.99 23.35
CA PRO A 43 -1.01 4.48 22.69
C PRO A 43 -1.21 3.84 21.30
N ARG A 44 -2.47 3.59 20.95
CA ARG A 44 -2.88 3.24 19.58
C ARG A 44 -3.26 4.49 18.80
N TRP A 45 -2.64 4.67 17.65
CA TRP A 45 -2.92 5.75 16.71
C TRP A 45 -4.17 5.41 15.88
N VAL A 46 -4.97 6.41 15.50
CA VAL A 46 -6.11 6.22 14.59
C VAL A 46 -5.98 7.25 13.48
N TRP A 47 -6.09 6.81 12.24
CA TRP A 47 -5.96 7.68 11.08
C TRP A 47 -6.76 7.16 9.88
N SER A 48 -7.00 8.04 8.90
CA SER A 48 -7.76 7.71 7.70
C SER A 48 -7.11 6.60 6.86
N ASP A 49 -5.80 6.67 6.66
CA ASP A 49 -5.05 5.79 5.75
C ASP A 49 -3.55 5.78 6.11
N THR A 50 -2.97 4.60 6.31
CA THR A 50 -1.55 4.42 6.64
C THR A 50 -0.65 4.79 5.47
N SER A 51 -1.02 4.50 4.22
CA SER A 51 -0.15 4.80 3.07
C SER A 51 -0.03 6.31 2.84
N ALA A 52 -1.09 7.07 3.13
CA ALA A 52 -1.10 8.52 2.96
C ALA A 52 -0.29 9.26 4.04
N LEU A 53 -0.21 8.74 5.26
CA LEU A 53 0.34 9.48 6.41
C LEU A 53 1.64 8.90 6.99
N TYR A 54 1.79 7.59 7.06
CA TYR A 54 2.94 6.98 7.74
C TYR A 54 4.28 7.15 6.99
N PRO A 55 4.35 7.16 5.64
CA PRO A 55 5.61 7.45 4.93
C PRO A 55 6.21 8.82 5.28
N GLY A 56 5.39 9.85 5.51
CA GLY A 56 5.86 11.16 5.95
C GLY A 56 6.46 11.12 7.36
N LEU A 57 5.81 10.41 8.29
CA LEU A 57 6.34 10.20 9.64
C LEU A 57 7.66 9.41 9.62
N LEU A 58 7.78 8.39 8.76
CA LEU A 58 9.02 7.63 8.59
C LEU A 58 10.15 8.48 8.02
N ALA A 59 9.86 9.38 7.06
CA ALA A 59 10.83 10.35 6.56
C ALA A 59 11.32 11.33 7.64
N ASP A 60 10.45 11.71 8.58
CA ASP A 60 10.77 12.50 9.78
C ASP A 60 11.45 11.66 10.91
N GLY A 61 11.72 10.37 10.67
CA GLY A 61 12.35 9.45 11.64
C GLY A 61 11.43 8.99 12.77
N VAL A 62 10.11 9.13 12.61
CA VAL A 62 9.09 8.73 13.60
C VAL A 62 8.51 7.37 13.24
N ARG A 63 8.66 6.39 14.15
CA ARG A 63 8.03 5.08 14.06
C ARG A 63 6.80 4.98 14.96
N VAL A 64 5.79 4.25 14.50
CA VAL A 64 4.51 4.02 15.19
C VAL A 64 4.37 2.54 15.49
N GLU A 65 4.21 2.19 16.76
CA GLU A 65 4.11 0.78 17.19
C GLU A 65 2.71 0.16 16.98
N ARG A 66 1.64 0.98 17.03
CA ARG A 66 0.25 0.53 16.98
C ARG A 66 -0.63 1.56 16.28
N CYS A 67 -1.36 1.16 15.25
CA CYS A 67 -2.41 1.98 14.65
C CYS A 67 -3.76 1.24 14.54
N LEU A 68 -4.75 1.98 14.06
CA LEU A 68 -6.00 1.53 13.47
C LEU A 68 -6.14 2.32 12.17
N ASP A 69 -6.07 1.62 11.04
CA ASP A 69 -6.20 2.20 9.71
C ASP A 69 -7.67 2.18 9.29
N LEU A 70 -8.35 3.32 9.33
CA LEU A 70 -9.78 3.39 9.09
C LEU A 70 -10.18 2.91 7.68
N ARG A 71 -9.38 3.17 6.63
CA ARG A 71 -9.69 2.72 5.27
C ARG A 71 -9.56 1.20 5.13
N LEU A 72 -8.50 0.61 5.69
CA LEU A 72 -8.32 -0.85 5.63
C LEU A 72 -9.36 -1.57 6.48
N THR A 73 -9.65 -1.09 7.69
CA THR A 73 -10.69 -1.68 8.54
C THR A 73 -12.09 -1.51 7.95
N HIS A 74 -12.39 -0.38 7.30
CA HIS A 74 -13.63 -0.18 6.55
C HIS A 74 -13.79 -1.27 5.48
N ARG A 75 -12.76 -1.52 4.66
CA ARG A 75 -12.76 -2.56 3.61
C ARG A 75 -12.96 -3.96 4.18
N VAL A 76 -12.33 -4.29 5.30
CA VAL A 76 -12.56 -5.58 5.99
C VAL A 76 -14.00 -5.68 6.48
N LEU A 77 -14.54 -4.64 7.11
CA LEU A 77 -15.91 -4.64 7.67
C LEU A 77 -16.99 -4.66 6.59
N ARG A 78 -16.80 -3.94 5.49
CA ARG A 78 -17.64 -3.99 4.27
C ARG A 78 -17.86 -5.41 3.75
N LEU A 79 -16.82 -6.24 3.80
CA LEU A 79 -16.78 -7.57 3.20
C LEU A 79 -16.97 -8.71 4.22
N ALA A 80 -16.93 -8.43 5.52
CA ALA A 80 -16.98 -9.44 6.58
C ALA A 80 -18.40 -9.99 6.77
N PRO A 81 -18.65 -11.31 6.54
CA PRO A 81 -19.98 -11.91 6.70
C PRO A 81 -20.58 -11.74 8.11
N ALA A 82 -19.72 -11.64 9.14
CA ALA A 82 -20.12 -11.45 10.53
C ALA A 82 -20.80 -10.09 10.82
N VAL A 83 -20.69 -9.11 9.91
CA VAL A 83 -21.28 -7.78 10.04
C VAL A 83 -21.98 -7.31 8.75
N ALA A 84 -22.31 -8.24 7.84
CA ALA A 84 -22.88 -7.93 6.52
C ALA A 84 -24.23 -7.19 6.56
N THR A 85 -24.96 -7.25 7.68
CA THR A 85 -26.21 -6.51 7.93
C THR A 85 -26.03 -5.24 8.75
N SER A 86 -24.78 -4.84 9.05
CA SER A 86 -24.49 -3.59 9.77
C SER A 86 -24.79 -2.36 8.90
N PRO A 87 -25.06 -1.19 9.51
CA PRO A 87 -25.19 0.06 8.78
C PRO A 87 -23.97 0.38 7.92
N LEU A 88 -22.75 0.11 8.43
CA LEU A 88 -21.50 0.30 7.69
C LEU A 88 -21.43 -0.58 6.44
N ALA A 89 -21.69 -1.88 6.57
CA ALA A 89 -21.63 -2.80 5.42
C ALA A 89 -22.66 -2.45 4.33
N THR A 90 -23.85 -2.00 4.74
CA THR A 90 -25.00 -1.76 3.85
C THR A 90 -25.13 -0.31 3.34
N ALA A 91 -24.31 0.62 3.82
CA ALA A 91 -24.33 2.02 3.38
C ALA A 91 -24.02 2.17 1.87
N ALA A 92 -24.40 3.31 1.28
CA ALA A 92 -23.87 3.70 -0.03
C ALA A 92 -22.34 3.84 0.02
N ALA A 93 -21.65 3.78 -1.13
CA ALA A 93 -20.21 3.98 -1.19
C ALA A 93 -19.82 5.39 -0.72
N GLY A 94 -18.84 5.48 0.19
CA GLY A 94 -18.38 6.72 0.81
C GLY A 94 -16.88 6.98 0.64
N PRO A 95 -16.31 7.96 1.36
CA PRO A 95 -14.91 8.36 1.20
C PRO A 95 -13.88 7.25 1.47
N PHE A 96 -14.23 6.28 2.33
CA PHE A 96 -13.38 5.12 2.65
C PHE A 96 -13.45 4.01 1.58
N ASP A 97 -14.52 3.94 0.78
CA ASP A 97 -14.65 3.03 -0.37
C ASP A 97 -13.87 3.50 -1.61
N ALA A 98 -13.46 4.76 -1.65
CA ALA A 98 -12.61 5.29 -2.71
C ALA A 98 -11.32 4.44 -2.88
N PRO A 99 -10.70 4.44 -4.08
CA PRO A 99 -9.34 3.95 -4.23
C PRO A 99 -8.43 4.61 -3.19
N ALA A 100 -7.39 3.90 -2.75
CA ALA A 100 -6.39 4.54 -1.91
C ALA A 100 -5.63 5.58 -2.76
N PRO A 101 -5.18 6.71 -2.18
CA PRO A 101 -4.37 7.68 -2.90
C PRO A 101 -3.17 6.98 -3.56
N ALA A 102 -2.84 7.36 -4.80
CA ALA A 102 -1.63 6.85 -5.44
C ALA A 102 -0.40 7.22 -4.60
N GLU A 103 0.54 6.29 -4.46
CA GLU A 103 1.80 6.55 -3.74
C GLU A 103 2.53 7.72 -4.45
N PRO A 104 3.09 8.69 -3.71
CA PRO A 104 3.78 9.82 -4.33
C PRO A 104 4.98 9.34 -5.16
N GLY A 105 4.91 9.51 -6.48
CA GLY A 105 5.88 8.98 -7.45
C GLY A 105 5.54 7.61 -8.04
N SER A 106 4.43 6.97 -7.66
CA SER A 106 3.82 5.85 -8.42
C SER A 106 2.79 6.33 -9.43
N SER A 107 2.57 7.64 -9.54
CA SER A 107 1.92 8.25 -10.68
C SER A 107 2.67 7.85 -11.94
N THR A 108 1.97 7.17 -12.86
CA THR A 108 2.26 7.30 -14.29
C THR A 108 1.90 8.72 -14.68
N GLU A 109 2.67 9.69 -14.19
CA GLU A 109 2.51 11.12 -14.46
C GLU A 109 2.79 11.32 -15.95
N THR A 110 1.72 11.25 -16.74
CA THR A 110 1.81 11.63 -18.14
C THR A 110 1.88 13.15 -18.22
N LEU A 111 2.36 13.67 -19.35
CA LEU A 111 2.62 15.10 -19.57
C LEU A 111 1.38 16.01 -19.38
N PHE A 112 0.19 15.45 -19.18
CA PHE A 112 -1.10 16.14 -19.12
C PHE A 112 -1.93 15.85 -17.85
N ASP A 113 -1.41 15.11 -16.87
CA ASP A 113 -2.17 14.81 -15.65
C ASP A 113 -2.19 16.00 -14.67
N GLU A 114 -3.40 16.46 -14.30
CA GLU A 114 -3.58 17.37 -13.18
C GLU A 114 -3.25 16.64 -11.86
N VAL A 115 -2.13 16.98 -11.21
CA VAL A 115 -1.77 16.44 -9.90
C VAL A 115 -2.75 16.95 -8.83
N ARG A 116 -3.89 16.28 -8.71
CA ARG A 116 -4.81 16.43 -7.58
C ARG A 116 -4.26 15.65 -6.40
N ALA A 117 -3.50 16.35 -5.56
CA ALA A 117 -3.18 15.86 -4.23
C ALA A 117 -4.50 15.62 -3.47
N GLU A 118 -4.89 14.35 -3.33
CA GLU A 118 -6.05 13.99 -2.52
C GLU A 118 -5.82 14.46 -1.09
N ARG A 119 -6.65 15.40 -0.65
CA ARG A 119 -6.55 15.93 0.70
C ARG A 119 -6.88 14.81 1.70
N PRO A 120 -6.12 14.67 2.80
CA PRO A 120 -6.52 13.80 3.90
C PRO A 120 -7.96 14.10 4.32
N LEU A 121 -8.72 13.05 4.59
CA LEU A 121 -10.07 13.16 5.15
C LEU A 121 -10.03 13.95 6.46
N ASP A 122 -11.06 14.76 6.71
CA ASP A 122 -11.13 15.57 7.92
C ASP A 122 -11.39 14.74 9.19
N GLU A 123 -11.15 15.38 10.34
CA GLU A 123 -11.31 14.78 11.68
C GLU A 123 -12.73 14.26 11.91
N GLU A 124 -13.76 15.00 11.48
CA GLU A 124 -15.17 14.65 11.69
C GLU A 124 -15.56 13.39 10.90
N THR A 125 -15.15 13.31 9.64
CA THR A 125 -15.30 12.12 8.79
C THR A 125 -14.60 10.90 9.38
N CYS A 126 -13.38 11.06 9.92
CA CYS A 126 -12.64 9.97 10.56
C CYS A 126 -13.29 9.49 11.87
N LEU A 127 -13.86 10.40 12.65
CA LEU A 127 -14.55 10.07 13.90
C LEU A 127 -15.90 9.39 13.67
N ALA A 128 -16.65 9.84 12.67
CA ALA A 128 -17.89 9.20 12.25
C ALA A 128 -17.65 7.76 11.76
N GLU A 129 -16.61 7.55 10.95
CA GLU A 129 -16.19 6.22 10.51
C GLU A 129 -15.76 5.33 11.70
N LEU A 130 -14.90 5.83 12.59
CA LEU A 130 -14.48 5.09 13.79
C LEU A 130 -15.69 4.61 14.62
N ALA A 131 -16.67 5.49 14.83
CA ALA A 131 -17.89 5.15 15.54
C ALA A 131 -18.69 4.04 14.82
N ALA A 132 -18.87 4.15 13.50
CA ALA A 132 -19.56 3.14 12.70
C ALA A 132 -18.83 1.78 12.69
N GLN A 133 -17.50 1.78 12.74
CA GLN A 133 -16.69 0.57 12.84
C GLN A 133 -16.84 -0.12 14.20
N ASP A 134 -16.76 0.63 15.31
CA ASP A 134 -17.02 0.11 16.65
C ASP A 134 -18.45 -0.47 16.75
N GLU A 135 -19.44 0.23 16.18
CA GLU A 135 -20.85 -0.17 16.14
C GLU A 135 -21.09 -1.45 15.31
N ALA A 136 -20.31 -1.67 14.24
CA ALA A 136 -20.32 -2.90 13.47
C ALA A 136 -19.64 -4.05 14.24
N VAL A 137 -18.48 -3.78 14.85
CA VAL A 137 -17.69 -4.77 15.60
C VAL A 137 -18.43 -5.32 16.81
N GLU A 138 -19.15 -4.49 17.57
CA GLU A 138 -19.93 -4.98 18.73
C GLU A 138 -21.15 -5.82 18.34
N ARG A 139 -21.61 -5.75 17.08
CA ARG A 139 -22.65 -6.65 16.56
C ARG A 139 -22.11 -7.99 16.05
N ALA A 140 -20.80 -8.11 15.83
CA ALA A 140 -20.20 -9.36 15.38
C ALA A 140 -20.22 -10.43 16.49
N ALA A 141 -20.34 -11.70 16.13
CA ALA A 141 -20.30 -12.81 17.08
C ALA A 141 -19.16 -13.79 16.75
N PRO A 142 -18.05 -13.86 17.54
CA PRO A 142 -17.66 -13.00 18.66
C PRO A 142 -16.87 -11.75 18.22
N PRO A 143 -17.05 -10.57 18.86
CA PRO A 143 -16.37 -9.32 18.48
C PRO A 143 -14.84 -9.41 18.51
N ALA A 144 -14.29 -10.20 19.45
CA ALA A 144 -12.85 -10.31 19.68
C ALA A 144 -12.07 -10.86 18.47
N ARG A 145 -12.67 -11.76 17.67
CA ARG A 145 -12.02 -12.30 16.45
C ARG A 145 -11.90 -11.22 15.37
N LEU A 146 -12.93 -10.39 15.23
CA LEU A 146 -12.93 -9.30 14.26
C LEU A 146 -11.95 -8.20 14.70
N ARG A 147 -11.94 -7.83 15.98
CA ARG A 147 -10.93 -6.91 16.57
C ARG A 147 -9.49 -7.37 16.33
N LEU A 148 -9.21 -8.67 16.45
CA LEU A 148 -7.89 -9.24 16.16
C LEU A 148 -7.53 -9.08 14.67
N LEU A 149 -8.46 -9.36 13.75
CA LEU A 149 -8.25 -9.18 12.31
C LEU A 149 -7.97 -7.72 11.95
N LEU A 150 -8.78 -6.77 12.46
CA LEU A 150 -8.59 -5.34 12.21
C LEU A 150 -7.24 -4.82 12.74
N ALA A 151 -6.81 -5.32 13.90
CA ALA A 151 -5.50 -4.99 14.46
C ALA A 151 -4.35 -5.61 13.66
N ALA A 152 -4.51 -6.83 13.15
CA ALA A 152 -3.51 -7.50 12.30
C ALA A 152 -3.36 -6.79 10.94
N GLU A 153 -4.47 -6.38 10.32
CA GLU A 153 -4.48 -5.60 9.07
C GLU A 153 -3.75 -4.26 9.25
N SER A 154 -4.09 -3.52 10.30
CA SER A 154 -3.45 -2.24 10.63
C SER A 154 -1.95 -2.40 10.93
N ALA A 155 -1.55 -3.46 11.64
CA ALA A 155 -0.13 -3.77 11.89
C ALA A 155 0.60 -4.20 10.61
N GLY A 156 -0.06 -4.92 9.70
CA GLY A 156 0.45 -5.26 8.38
C GLY A 156 0.72 -4.02 7.53
N ALA A 157 -0.15 -3.01 7.59
CA ALA A 157 0.04 -1.73 6.91
C ALA A 157 1.28 -0.97 7.43
N LEU A 158 1.48 -0.91 8.75
CA LEU A 158 2.70 -0.35 9.36
C LEU A 158 3.95 -1.09 8.87
N ALA A 159 3.96 -2.42 8.97
CA ALA A 159 5.10 -3.24 8.55
C ALA A 159 5.40 -3.07 7.05
N ALA A 160 4.38 -3.04 6.20
CA ALA A 160 4.55 -2.84 4.76
C ALA A 160 5.11 -1.43 4.43
N ALA A 161 4.70 -0.39 5.16
CA ALA A 161 5.25 0.95 5.01
C ALA A 161 6.72 1.04 5.48
N GLU A 162 7.06 0.38 6.60
CA GLU A 162 8.45 0.28 7.07
C GLU A 162 9.34 -0.50 6.10
N MET A 163 8.84 -1.60 5.52
CA MET A 163 9.53 -2.34 4.46
C MET A 163 9.75 -1.47 3.20
N ARG A 164 8.77 -0.65 2.80
CA ARG A 164 8.92 0.30 1.69
C ARG A 164 9.96 1.38 1.99
N HIS A 165 9.96 1.92 3.21
CA HIS A 165 10.91 2.95 3.63
C HIS A 165 12.35 2.42 3.77
N ALA A 166 12.53 1.22 4.32
CA ALA A 166 13.85 0.58 4.43
C ALA A 166 14.39 0.10 3.07
N GLY A 167 13.50 -0.30 2.15
CA GLY A 167 13.85 -0.85 0.85
C GLY A 167 14.56 -2.21 0.95
N VAL A 168 15.20 -2.60 -0.15
CA VAL A 168 16.02 -3.82 -0.24
C VAL A 168 17.38 -3.44 -0.82
N PRO A 169 18.51 -3.89 -0.23
CA PRO A 169 19.83 -3.63 -0.79
C PRO A 169 19.97 -4.30 -2.17
N TRP A 170 20.47 -3.54 -3.13
CA TRP A 170 20.66 -3.98 -4.52
C TRP A 170 22.13 -3.92 -4.90
N ASP A 171 22.66 -5.02 -5.43
CA ASP A 171 24.00 -5.09 -6.00
C ASP A 171 23.91 -5.14 -7.54
N PRO A 172 24.30 -4.06 -8.24
CA PRO A 172 24.31 -4.03 -9.70
C PRO A 172 25.22 -5.10 -10.32
N ALA A 173 26.34 -5.45 -9.68
CA ALA A 173 27.31 -6.42 -10.22
C ALA A 173 26.74 -7.85 -10.20
N VAL A 174 26.07 -8.23 -9.11
CA VAL A 174 25.35 -9.52 -9.00
C VAL A 174 24.21 -9.58 -10.01
N HIS A 175 23.44 -8.51 -10.18
CA HIS A 175 22.39 -8.47 -11.20
C HIS A 175 22.96 -8.64 -12.62
N ASP A 176 24.05 -7.93 -12.94
CA ASP A 176 24.72 -8.02 -14.23
C ASP A 176 25.31 -9.42 -14.48
N GLU A 177 25.74 -10.14 -13.43
CA GLU A 177 26.14 -11.55 -13.50
C GLU A 177 24.94 -12.47 -13.78
N VAL A 178 23.80 -12.28 -13.11
CA VAL A 178 22.57 -13.03 -13.40
C VAL A 178 22.11 -12.81 -14.84
N LEU A 179 22.13 -11.56 -15.34
CA LEU A 179 21.82 -11.27 -16.74
C LEU A 179 22.82 -11.96 -17.70
N ARG A 180 24.13 -11.91 -17.41
CA ARG A 180 25.15 -12.58 -18.24
C ARG A 180 24.99 -14.10 -18.24
N SER A 181 24.69 -14.70 -17.10
CA SER A 181 24.55 -16.15 -16.95
C SER A 181 23.26 -16.70 -17.58
N LEU A 182 22.20 -15.89 -17.68
CA LEU A 182 20.93 -16.24 -18.33
C LEU A 182 20.89 -15.92 -19.83
N LEU A 183 21.41 -14.76 -20.26
CA LEU A 183 21.21 -14.23 -21.62
C LEU A 183 22.47 -14.26 -22.50
N GLY A 184 23.65 -14.43 -21.90
CA GLY A 184 24.95 -14.29 -22.56
C GLY A 184 25.57 -12.90 -22.37
N PRO A 185 26.65 -12.56 -23.10
CA PRO A 185 27.29 -11.25 -22.98
C PRO A 185 26.32 -10.11 -23.30
N ARG A 186 26.53 -8.95 -22.68
CA ARG A 186 25.67 -7.77 -22.86
C ARG A 186 25.65 -7.38 -24.35
N PRO A 187 24.47 -7.35 -25.01
CA PRO A 187 24.37 -7.02 -26.44
C PRO A 187 24.67 -5.53 -26.68
N ARG A 188 24.94 -5.16 -27.92
CA ARG A 188 24.99 -3.74 -28.30
C ARG A 188 23.57 -3.16 -28.38
N VAL A 189 23.49 -1.84 -28.48
CA VAL A 189 22.21 -1.12 -28.63
C VAL A 189 21.47 -1.64 -29.86
N ARG A 190 20.21 -2.09 -29.67
CA ARG A 190 19.31 -2.72 -30.67
C ARG A 190 19.69 -4.13 -31.13
N GLU A 191 20.69 -4.79 -30.53
CA GLU A 191 20.93 -6.22 -30.75
C GLU A 191 20.11 -7.08 -29.76
N ARG A 192 19.60 -8.23 -30.20
CA ARG A 192 18.95 -9.21 -29.31
C ARG A 192 20.03 -9.93 -28.46
N PRO A 193 19.80 -10.18 -27.16
CA PRO A 193 20.73 -10.98 -26.36
C PRO A 193 20.99 -12.36 -26.98
N ARG A 194 22.26 -12.80 -26.97
CA ARG A 194 22.74 -13.97 -27.73
C ARG A 194 21.85 -15.21 -27.57
N ARG A 195 21.48 -15.58 -26.33
CA ARG A 195 20.66 -16.79 -26.12
C ARG A 195 19.22 -16.65 -26.59
N LEU A 196 18.67 -15.43 -26.58
CA LEU A 196 17.33 -15.18 -27.14
C LEU A 196 17.37 -15.23 -28.68
N GLU A 197 18.46 -14.81 -29.33
CA GLU A 197 18.60 -15.01 -30.78
C GLU A 197 18.72 -16.49 -31.14
N GLN A 198 19.48 -17.28 -30.39
CA GLN A 198 19.57 -18.74 -30.57
C GLN A 198 18.20 -19.44 -30.42
N LEU A 199 17.36 -18.97 -29.49
CA LEU A 199 15.97 -19.45 -29.36
C LEU A 199 15.08 -18.97 -30.51
N ALA A 200 15.27 -17.75 -31.01
CA ALA A 200 14.56 -17.23 -32.18
C ALA A 200 14.91 -17.99 -33.45
N GLU A 201 16.21 -18.28 -33.69
CA GLU A 201 16.69 -19.14 -34.77
C GLU A 201 16.04 -20.54 -34.71
N ARG A 202 15.99 -21.14 -33.51
CA ARG A 202 15.30 -22.41 -33.31
C ARG A 202 13.80 -22.32 -33.63
N LEU A 203 13.09 -21.31 -33.14
CA LEU A 203 11.67 -21.11 -33.45
C LEU A 203 11.42 -20.91 -34.95
N ARG A 204 12.28 -20.15 -35.64
CA ARG A 204 12.23 -19.97 -37.10
C ARG A 204 12.44 -21.30 -37.84
N SER A 205 13.34 -22.16 -37.35
CA SER A 205 13.57 -23.49 -37.93
C SER A 205 12.40 -24.45 -37.70
N GLU A 206 11.92 -24.57 -36.47
CA GLU A 206 10.89 -25.54 -36.08
C GLU A 206 9.49 -25.19 -36.65
N LEU A 207 9.24 -23.91 -36.93
CA LEU A 207 7.99 -23.42 -37.53
C LEU A 207 8.08 -23.17 -39.04
N ASP A 208 9.21 -23.48 -39.69
CA ASP A 208 9.54 -23.16 -41.10
C ASP A 208 9.31 -21.67 -41.45
N ALA A 209 9.70 -20.79 -40.54
CA ALA A 209 9.33 -19.38 -40.50
C ALA A 209 10.57 -18.46 -40.47
N PRO A 210 11.40 -18.41 -41.54
CA PRO A 210 12.70 -17.73 -41.50
C PRO A 210 12.63 -16.23 -41.15
N ALA A 211 11.53 -15.55 -41.49
CA ALA A 211 11.31 -14.13 -41.19
C ALA A 211 10.59 -13.86 -39.84
N LEU A 212 10.26 -14.89 -39.06
CA LEU A 212 9.50 -14.74 -37.82
C LEU A 212 10.25 -13.86 -36.81
N ASN A 213 9.55 -12.85 -36.32
CA ASN A 213 9.91 -12.12 -35.11
C ASN A 213 9.12 -12.66 -33.90
N PRO A 214 9.73 -13.47 -33.02
CA PRO A 214 9.03 -14.03 -31.85
C PRO A 214 8.57 -12.97 -30.84
N ASP A 215 9.18 -11.77 -30.84
CA ASP A 215 8.79 -10.67 -29.96
C ASP A 215 7.49 -9.97 -30.43
N SER A 216 6.94 -10.36 -31.58
CA SER A 216 5.69 -9.85 -32.14
C SER A 216 4.57 -10.89 -32.04
N GLN A 217 3.67 -10.70 -31.07
CA GLN A 217 2.51 -11.59 -30.87
C GLN A 217 1.69 -11.82 -32.18
N PRO A 218 1.37 -10.80 -33.01
CA PRO A 218 0.67 -11.03 -34.28
C PRO A 218 1.46 -11.82 -35.33
N ASP A 219 2.79 -11.85 -35.25
CA ASP A 219 3.66 -12.63 -36.14
C ASP A 219 3.75 -14.08 -35.68
N LEU A 220 3.95 -14.28 -34.37
CA LEU A 220 3.94 -15.60 -33.73
C LEU A 220 2.60 -16.34 -33.94
N LEU A 221 1.46 -15.68 -33.73
CA LEU A 221 0.14 -16.27 -33.98
C LEU A 221 -0.12 -16.60 -35.46
N ARG A 222 0.53 -15.89 -36.41
CA ARG A 222 0.45 -16.26 -37.84
C ARG A 222 1.31 -17.49 -38.14
N ALA A 223 2.53 -17.57 -37.59
CA ALA A 223 3.40 -18.72 -37.76
C ALA A 223 2.81 -20.01 -37.15
N LEU A 224 2.26 -19.94 -35.94
CA LEU A 224 1.65 -21.08 -35.24
C LEU A 224 0.39 -21.62 -35.96
N ARG A 225 -0.51 -20.74 -36.42
CA ARG A 225 -1.69 -21.17 -37.18
C ARG A 225 -1.33 -21.79 -38.54
N ARG A 226 -0.25 -21.33 -39.18
CA ARG A 226 0.23 -21.88 -40.45
C ARG A 226 0.72 -23.33 -40.31
N VAL A 227 1.26 -23.71 -39.16
CA VAL A 227 1.63 -25.11 -38.85
C VAL A 227 0.47 -25.93 -38.25
N GLY A 228 -0.76 -25.41 -38.30
CA GLY A 228 -1.98 -26.13 -37.90
C GLY A 228 -2.28 -26.12 -36.39
N LEU A 229 -1.59 -25.31 -35.59
CA LEU A 229 -1.86 -25.23 -34.15
C LEU A 229 -3.10 -24.34 -33.87
N PRO A 230 -4.05 -24.79 -33.03
CA PRO A 230 -5.19 -23.98 -32.60
C PRO A 230 -4.76 -22.97 -31.53
N VAL A 231 -4.55 -21.72 -31.96
CA VAL A 231 -4.14 -20.57 -31.12
C VAL A 231 -4.90 -19.28 -31.48
#